data_AF-A0A9D1KA10-F1
#
_entry.id   AF-A0A9D1KA10-F1
#
_cell.length_a   1.000
_cell.length_b   1.000
_cell.length_c   1.000
_cell.angle_alpha   90.00
_cell.angle_beta   90.00
_cell.angle_gamma   90.00
#
_symmetry.space_group_name_H-M   'P 1'
#
loop_
_entity.id
_entity.type
_entity.pdbx_description
1 polymer ?
#
loop_
_entity_poly.entity_id
_entity_poly.type
_entity_poly.pdbx_seq_one_letter_code
_entity_poly.pdbx_strand_id
1 'polypeptide(L)' 'MKHPPKFVLEILDRLGQNDHTAVLAGGCVRDSLLGRRPSDWDVATS' A
#
# COMPACT_ATOMS: atom_id res chain seq x y z
N MET A 1 -9.79 -5.08 8.68
CA MET A 1 -8.94 -4.85 7.48
C MET A 1 -7.65 -5.62 7.65
N LYS A 2 -7.13 -6.23 6.58
CA LYS A 2 -5.77 -6.76 6.58
C LYS A 2 -4.80 -5.59 6.35
N HIS A 3 -3.67 -5.60 7.06
CA HIS A 3 -2.69 -4.53 6.99
C HIS A 3 -1.50 -4.94 6.10
N PRO A 4 -0.90 -3.96 5.39
CA PRO A 4 0.33 -4.19 4.65
C PRO A 4 1.49 -4.59 5.58
N PRO A 5 2.45 -5.40 5.10
CA PRO A 5 3.70 -5.61 5.79
C PRO A 5 4.44 -4.30 6.07
N LYS A 6 5.27 -4.28 7.12
CA LYS A 6 6.02 -3.09 7.54
C LYS A 6 6.83 -2.44 6.42
N PHE A 7 7.51 -3.24 5.59
CA PHE A 7 8.34 -2.71 4.50
C PHE A 7 7.53 -1.95 3.44
N VAL A 8 6.25 -2.30 3.23
CA VAL A 8 5.37 -1.56 2.30
C VAL A 8 5.05 -0.18 2.86
N LEU A 9 4.81 -0.10 4.18
CA LEU A 9 4.60 1.18 4.87
C LEU A 9 5.86 2.05 4.85
N GLU A 10 7.04 1.44 4.99
CA GLU A 10 8.32 2.14 4.89
C GLU A 10 8.55 2.73 3.49
N ILE A 11 8.10 2.06 2.42
CA ILE A 11 8.15 2.61 1.05
C ILE A 11 7.24 3.84 0.92
N LEU A 12 6.00 3.75 1.40
CA LEU A 12 5.05 4.88 1.38
C LEU A 12 5.61 6.09 2.14
N ASP A 13 6.16 5.86 3.33
CA ASP A 13 6.76 6.91 4.16
C ASP A 13 8.00 7.52 3.48
N ARG A 14 8.87 6.70 2.90
CA ARG A 14 10.06 7.17 2.17
C ARG A 14 9.68 8.05 0.99
N LEU A 15 8.67 7.67 0.22
CA LEU A 15 8.17 8.46 -0.91
C LEU A 15 7.55 9.77 -0.42
N GLY A 16 6.73 9.73 0.63
CA GLY A 16 6.13 10.92 1.25
C GLY A 16 7.17 11.90 1.80
N GLN A 17 8.26 11.40 2.39
CA GLN A 17 9.39 12.21 2.84
C GLN A 17 10.18 12.88 1.70
N ASN A 18 9.99 12.44 0.46
CA ASN A 18 10.59 13.04 -0.74
C ASN A 18 9.54 13.81 -1.57
N ASP A 19 8.50 14.33 -0.90
CA ASP A 19 7.44 15.16 -1.49
C ASP A 19 6.61 14.47 -2.59
N HIS A 20 6.62 13.14 -2.64
CA HIS A 20 5.74 12.38 -3.53
C HIS A 20 4.44 12.00 -2.83
N THR A 21 3.33 12.00 -3.58
CA THR A 21 2.10 11.36 -3.12
C THR A 21 2.17 9.87 -3.38
N ALA A 22 2.28 9.04 -2.33
CA ALA A 22 2.32 7.59 -2.45
C ALA A 22 1.09 6.93 -1.81
N VAL A 23 0.49 5.96 -2.53
CA VAL A 23 -0.73 5.27 -2.09
C VAL A 23 -0.67 3.77 -2.37
N LEU A 24 -1.44 3.00 -1.62
CA LEU A 24 -1.75 1.62 -2.01
C LEU A 24 -2.80 1.64 -3.11
N ALA A 25 -2.57 0.84 -4.16
CA ALA A 25 -3.46 0.74 -5.31
C ALA A 25 -3.74 -0.73 -5.68
N GLY A 26 -4.63 -0.94 -6.64
CA GLY A 26 -4.86 -2.27 -7.20
C GLY A 26 -5.68 -3.22 -6.32
N GLY A 27 -5.51 -4.52 -6.58
CA GLY A 27 -6.30 -5.59 -5.97
C GLY A 27 -6.11 -5.70 -4.46
N CYS A 28 -4.92 -5.34 -3.96
CA CYS A 28 -4.60 -5.42 -2.54
C CYS A 28 -5.52 -4.55 -1.66
N VAL A 29 -5.96 -3.40 -2.18
CA VAL A 29 -6.90 -2.49 -1.51
C VAL A 29 -8.28 -3.13 -1.44
N ARG A 30 -8.81 -3.58 -2.59
CA ARG A 30 -10.11 -4.26 -2.67
C ARG A 30 -10.17 -5.46 -1.73
N ASP A 31 -9.15 -6.31 -1.77
CA ASP A 31 -9.15 -7.56 -0.99
C ASP A 31 -9.06 -7.26 0.51
N SER A 32 -8.26 -6.26 0.91
CA SER A 32 -8.17 -5.80 2.31
C SER A 32 -9.49 -5.23 2.84
N LEU A 33 -10.24 -4.50 2.00
CA LEU A 33 -11.57 -3.96 2.32
C LEU A 33 -12.62 -5.07 2.44
N LEU A 34 -12.53 -6.09 1.58
CA LEU A 34 -13.39 -7.29 1.64
C LEU A 34 -12.98 -8.28 2.76
N GLY A 35 -11.95 -7.97 3.56
CA GLY A 35 -11.44 -8.87 4.60
C GLY A 35 -10.71 -10.11 4.07
N ARG A 36 -10.44 -10.17 2.77
CA ARG A 36 -9.64 -11.22 2.11
C ARG A 36 -8.15 -10.92 2.30
N ARG A 37 -7.30 -11.93 2.11
CA ARG A 37 -5.84 -11.75 2.15
C ARG A 37 -5.35 -11.31 0.76
N PRO A 38 -4.72 -10.13 0.61
CA PRO A 38 -4.05 -9.76 -0.63
C PRO A 38 -2.94 -10.75 -1.01
N SER A 39 -2.77 -11.02 -2.31
CA SER A 39 -1.65 -11.79 -2.88
C SER A 39 -0.34 -11.01 -2.90
N ASP A 40 -0.45 -9.71 -3.08
CA ASP A 40 0.59 -8.72 -3.32
C ASP A 40 0.15 -7.36 -2.76
N TRP A 41 1.05 -6.38 -2.80
CA TRP A 41 0.80 -5.00 -2.38
C TRP A 41 1.40 -4.05 -3.41
N ASP A 42 0.55 -3.32 -4.12
CA ASP A 42 0.97 -2.36 -5.14
C ASP A 42 1.04 -0.94 -4.55
N VAL A 43 2.12 -0.23 -4.87
CA VAL A 43 2.31 1.19 -4.55
C VAL A 43 2.27 2.00 -5.84
N ALA A 44 1.47 3.07 -5.86
CA ALA A 44 1.46 4.07 -6.92
C ALA A 44 1.95 5.41 -6.37
N THR A 45 2.64 6.20 -7.20
CA THR A 45 3.22 7.50 -6.81
C THR A 45 3.06 8.57 -7.90
N SER A 46 3.04 9.85 -7.52
CA SER A 46 3.08 11.03 -8.41
C SER A 46 4.47 11.33 -8.99
#